data_AF-A0A8S4SED8-F1
#
_entry.id   AF-A0A8S4SED8-F1
#
_cell.length_a   1.000
_cell.length_b   1.000
_cell.length_c   1.000
_cell.angle_alpha   90.00
_cell.angle_beta   90.00
_cell.angle_gamma   90.00
#
_symmetry.space_group_name_H-M   'P 1'
#
loop_
_entity.id
_entity.type
_entity.pdbx_description
1 polymer ?
#
loop_
_entity_poly.entity_id
_entity_poly.type
_entity_poly.pdbx_seq_one_letter_code
_entity_poly.pdbx_strand_id
1 'polypeptide(L)'
;MTKLLEWISVTSAIFAVWYSLVGGYVKHKLIEENMTLVLISPIIFVILFGLYAATVVLYRVFTFNNCEEAAKELQAEIIEAKRDLHEKGLRW
;
A
#
# COMPACT_ATOMS: atom_id res chain seq x y z
N MET A 1 22.86 1.32 6.47
CA MET A 1 21.93 2.44 6.20
C MET A 1 20.53 1.98 6.58
N THR A 2 19.76 2.77 7.31
CA THR A 2 18.37 2.40 7.63
C THR A 2 17.50 2.54 6.38
N LYS A 3 16.47 1.69 6.24
CA LYS A 3 15.52 1.79 5.12
C LYS A 3 14.87 3.17 5.01
N LEU A 4 14.67 3.84 6.14
CA LEU A 4 14.19 5.21 6.20
C LEU A 4 15.10 6.18 5.44
N LEU A 5 16.42 6.10 5.65
CA LEU A 5 17.39 6.99 5.01
C LEU A 5 17.42 6.79 3.49
N GLU A 6 17.29 5.54 3.04
CA GLU A 6 17.19 5.18 1.62
C GLU A 6 15.93 5.78 0.97
N TRP A 7 14.77 5.72 1.63
CA TRP A 7 13.55 6.32 1.10
C TRP A 7 13.57 7.85 1.12
N ILE A 8 14.14 8.46 2.16
CA ILE A 8 14.28 9.92 2.25
C ILE A 8 15.21 10.44 1.14
N SER A 9 16.33 9.75 0.87
CA SER A 9 17.27 10.19 -0.15
C SER A 9 16.66 10.15 -1.56
N VAL A 10 15.96 9.07 -1.91
CA VAL A 10 15.24 8.94 -3.19
C VAL A 10 14.16 10.00 -3.32
N THR A 11 13.36 10.20 -2.27
CA THR A 11 12.27 11.19 -2.26
C THR A 11 12.82 12.60 -2.42
N SER A 12 13.90 12.93 -1.71
CA SER A 12 14.59 14.22 -1.81
C SER A 12 15.11 14.49 -3.23
N ALA A 13 15.71 13.49 -3.88
CA ALA A 13 16.19 13.63 -5.25
C ALA A 13 15.04 13.95 -6.24
N ILE A 14 13.89 13.29 -6.10
CA ILE A 14 12.70 13.54 -6.94
C ILE A 14 12.18 14.97 -6.73
N PHE A 15 12.06 15.40 -5.47
CA PHE A 15 11.61 16.77 -5.17
C PHE A 15 12.60 17.84 -5.62
N ALA A 16 13.91 17.56 -5.57
CA ALA A 16 14.92 18.47 -6.09
C ALA A 16 14.77 18.71 -7.60
N VAL A 17 14.47 17.65 -8.37
CA VAL A 17 14.18 17.77 -9.81
C VAL A 17 12.93 18.60 -10.04
N TRP A 18 11.84 18.31 -9.33
CA TRP A 18 10.59 19.08 -9.45
C TRP A 18 10.79 20.57 -9.11
N TYR A 19 11.50 20.86 -8.02
CA TYR A 19 11.80 22.23 -7.61
C TYR A 19 12.65 22.98 -8.66
N SER A 20 13.61 22.29 -9.28
CA SER A 20 14.40 22.85 -10.39
C SER A 20 13.54 23.23 -11.60
N LEU A 21 12.52 22.41 -11.92
CA LEU A 21 11.57 22.69 -12.99
C LEU A 21 10.68 23.89 -12.66
N VAL A 22 10.15 23.96 -11.43
CA VAL A 22 9.32 25.09 -10.97
C VAL A 22 10.13 26.39 -10.87
N GLY A 23 11.39 26.31 -10.45
CA GLY A 23 12.29 27.47 -10.36
C GLY A 23 12.74 28.03 -11.72
N GLY A 24 12.33 27.43 -12.83
CA GLY A 24 12.66 27.90 -14.17
C GLY A 24 14.14 27.75 -14.54
N TYR A 25 14.89 26.91 -13.82
CA TYR A 25 16.29 26.61 -14.11
C TYR A 25 16.43 25.84 -15.44
N VAL A 26 15.37 25.14 -15.87
CA VAL A 26 15.29 24.45 -17.15
C VAL A 26 14.34 25.22 -18.07
N LYS A 27 14.92 25.93 -19.04
CA LYS A 27 14.16 26.67 -20.06
C LYS A 27 13.86 25.76 -21.24
N HIS A 28 12.61 25.30 -21.33
CA HIS A 28 12.13 24.50 -22.45
C HIS A 28 10.71 24.93 -22.79
N LYS A 29 10.43 25.15 -24.08
CA LYS A 29 9.14 25.65 -24.58
C LYS A 29 7.94 24.85 -24.07
N LEU A 30 8.05 23.51 -24.06
CA LEU A 30 7.00 22.62 -23.54
C LEU A 30 6.72 22.78 -22.03
N ILE A 31 7.75 23.11 -21.23
CA ILE A 31 7.60 23.28 -19.78
C ILE A 31 6.97 24.64 -19.50
N GLU A 32 7.41 25.68 -20.20
CA GLU A 32 6.89 27.03 -20.06
C GLU A 32 5.43 27.13 -20.50
N GLU A 33 5.05 26.46 -21.60
CA GLU A 33 3.67 26.37 -22.07
C GLU A 33 2.76 25.58 -21.10
N ASN A 34 3.30 24.60 -20.37
CA ASN A 34 2.56 23.72 -19.48
C ASN A 34 2.90 23.91 -18.00
N MET A 35 3.34 25.11 -17.59
CA MET A 35 3.83 25.35 -16.24
C MET A 35 2.78 25.03 -15.14
N THR A 36 1.50 25.22 -15.44
CA THR A 36 0.39 24.85 -14.55
C THR A 36 0.35 23.35 -14.26
N LEU A 37 0.61 22.50 -15.27
CA LEU A 37 0.68 21.04 -15.08
C LEU A 37 1.90 20.65 -14.25
N VAL A 38 3.04 21.30 -14.45
CA VAL A 38 4.25 21.06 -13.66
C VAL A 38 4.02 21.41 -12.19
N LEU A 39 3.36 22.54 -11.91
CA LEU A 39 3.04 22.97 -10.55
C LEU A 39 2.09 21.99 -9.83
N ILE A 40 1.08 21.48 -10.54
CA ILE A 40 0.06 20.57 -9.99
C ILE A 40 0.52 19.10 -10.03
N SER A 41 1.63 18.78 -10.71
CA SER A 41 2.12 17.41 -10.88
C SER A 41 2.25 16.60 -9.57
N PRO A 42 2.69 17.15 -8.42
CA PRO A 42 2.75 16.36 -7.18
C PRO A 42 1.37 15.90 -6.71
N ILE A 43 0.34 16.74 -6.88
CA ILE A 43 -1.04 16.42 -6.53
C ILE A 43 -1.57 15.31 -7.44
N ILE A 44 -1.29 15.42 -8.75
CA ILE A 44 -1.68 14.38 -9.73
C ILE A 44 -1.03 13.04 -9.36
N PHE A 45 0.26 13.04 -9.01
CA PHE A 45 0.96 11.82 -8.58
C PHE A 45 0.32 11.18 -7.34
N VAL A 46 -0.04 11.97 -6.33
CA VAL A 46 -0.70 11.47 -5.11
C VAL A 46 -2.07 10.87 -5.45
N ILE A 47 -2.87 11.51 -6.30
CA ILE A 47 -4.18 11.00 -6.72
C ILE A 47 -4.03 9.68 -7.47
N LEU A 48 -3.13 9.61 -8.44
CA LEU A 48 -2.88 8.38 -9.21
C LEU A 48 -2.38 7.23 -8.32
N PHE A 49 -1.47 7.53 -7.39
CA PHE A 49 -1.00 6.55 -6.41
C PHE A 49 -2.15 6.06 -5.52
N GLY A 50 -3.01 6.96 -5.04
CA GLY A 50 -4.19 6.63 -4.25
C GLY A 50 -5.17 5.73 -5.01
N LEU A 51 -5.47 6.05 -6.27
CA LEU A 51 -6.32 5.22 -7.13
C LEU A 51 -5.73 3.83 -7.35
N TYR A 52 -4.42 3.74 -7.63
CA TYR A 52 -3.72 2.48 -7.76
C TYR A 52 -3.79 1.66 -6.47
N ALA A 53 -3.48 2.26 -5.32
CA ALA A 53 -3.52 1.60 -4.02
C ALA A 53 -4.93 1.08 -3.69
N ALA A 54 -5.96 1.91 -3.88
CA ALA A 54 -7.35 1.52 -3.68
C ALA A 54 -7.75 0.35 -4.59
N THR A 55 -7.39 0.42 -5.87
CA THR A 55 -7.66 -0.65 -6.84
C THR A 55 -7.00 -1.97 -6.43
N VAL A 56 -5.73 -1.93 -6.02
CA VAL A 56 -4.99 -3.11 -5.57
C VAL A 56 -5.62 -3.72 -4.33
N VAL A 57 -5.99 -2.90 -3.34
CA VAL A 57 -6.66 -3.37 -2.12
C VAL A 57 -7.99 -4.00 -2.45
N LEU A 58 -8.86 -3.30 -3.21
CA LEU A 58 -10.16 -3.83 -3.61
C LEU A 58 -10.03 -5.13 -4.38
N TYR A 59 -9.16 -5.18 -5.40
CA TYR A 59 -8.95 -6.38 -6.20
C TYR A 59 -8.52 -7.54 -5.32
N ARG A 60 -7.51 -7.35 -4.46
CA ARG A 60 -7.02 -8.41 -3.57
C ARG A 60 -8.09 -8.89 -2.60
N VAL A 61 -8.89 -7.99 -2.04
CA VAL A 61 -10.00 -8.35 -1.15
C VAL A 61 -11.08 -9.12 -1.90
N PHE A 62 -11.49 -8.67 -3.09
CA PHE A 62 -12.49 -9.36 -3.90
C PHE A 62 -12.02 -10.73 -4.39
N THR A 63 -10.73 -10.90 -4.68
CA THR A 63 -10.15 -12.18 -5.10
C THR A 63 -9.71 -13.07 -3.94
N PHE A 64 -9.84 -12.61 -2.70
CA PHE A 64 -9.47 -13.43 -1.54
C PHE A 64 -10.50 -14.56 -1.41
N ASN A 65 -10.07 -15.79 -1.69
CA ASN A 65 -10.96 -16.94 -1.61
C ASN A 65 -11.37 -17.17 -0.15
N ASN A 66 -12.66 -17.21 0.12
CA ASN A 66 -13.17 -17.54 1.44
C ASN A 66 -12.97 -19.05 1.66
N CYS A 67 -12.01 -19.41 2.52
CA CYS A 67 -11.78 -20.81 2.91
C CYS A 67 -12.79 -21.26 3.96
N GLU A 68 -14.08 -21.26 3.61
CA GLU A 68 -15.16 -21.63 4.54
C GLU A 68 -15.04 -23.08 5.05
N GLU A 69 -14.58 -23.99 4.20
CA GLU A 69 -14.38 -25.40 4.58
C GLU A 69 -13.26 -25.53 5.62
N ALA A 70 -12.11 -24.90 5.38
CA ALA A 70 -11.00 -24.88 6.34
C ALA A 70 -11.42 -24.24 7.66
N ALA A 71 -12.27 -23.20 7.63
CA ALA A 71 -12.80 -22.60 8.84
C ALA A 71 -13.72 -23.57 9.62
N LYS A 72 -14.56 -24.35 8.93
CA LYS A 72 -15.43 -25.37 9.55
C LYS A 72 -14.62 -26.53 10.13
N GLU A 73 -13.64 -27.03 9.39
CA GLU A 73 -12.75 -28.10 9.83
C GLU A 73 -11.99 -27.70 11.11
N LEU A 74 -11.39 -26.51 11.10
CA LEU A 74 -10.66 -25.98 12.27
C LEU A 74 -11.58 -25.82 13.49
N GLN A 75 -12.83 -25.38 13.30
CA GLN A 75 -13.80 -25.30 14.40
C GLN A 75 -14.16 -26.68 14.97
N ALA A 76 -14.28 -27.69 14.11
CA ALA A 76 -14.53 -29.06 14.56
C ALA A 76 -13.36 -29.61 15.39
N GLU A 77 -12.12 -29.42 14.92
CA GLU A 77 -10.91 -29.80 15.65
C GLU A 77 -10.82 -29.12 17.04
N ILE A 78 -11.18 -27.83 17.13
CA ILE A 78 -11.22 -27.11 18.40
C ILE A 78 -12.24 -27.72 19.36
N ILE A 79 -13.43 -28.10 18.88
CA ILE A 79 -14.46 -28.73 19.71
C ILE A 79 -13.98 -30.10 20.20
N GLU A 80 -13.37 -30.89 19.33
CA GLU A 80 -12.84 -32.20 19.68
C GLU A 80 -11.70 -32.11 20.70
N ALA A 81 -10.74 -31.20 20.49
CA ALA A 81 -9.65 -30.97 21.43
C ALA A 81 -10.17 -30.53 22.80
N LYS A 82 -11.19 -29.66 22.86
CA LYS A 82 -11.83 -29.27 24.12
C LYS A 82 -12.49 -30.45 24.82
N ARG A 83 -13.15 -31.34 24.07
CA ARG A 83 -13.76 -32.56 24.63
C ARG A 83 -12.70 -33.50 25.22
N ASP A 84 -11.63 -33.79 24.48
CA ASP A 84 -10.54 -34.66 24.93
C ASP A 84 -9.86 -34.10 26.19
N LEU A 85 -9.67 -32.78 26.26
CA LEU A 85 -9.14 -32.11 27.44
C LEU A 85 -10.08 -32.23 28.66
N HIS A 86 -11.39 -32.09 28.47
CA HIS A 86 -12.37 -32.26 29.53
C HIS A 86 -12.44 -33.72 30.01
N GLU A 87 -12.36 -34.69 29.11
CA GLU A 87 -12.27 -36.12 29.43
C GLU A 87 -11.01 -36.43 30.26
N LYS A 88 -9.91 -35.71 30.01
CA LYS A 88 -8.66 -35.78 30.80
C LYS A 88 -8.70 -35.01 32.13
N GLY A 89 -9.84 -34.41 32.49
CA GLY A 89 -10.02 -33.66 33.74
C GLY A 89 -9.33 -32.29 33.78
N LEU A 90 -8.88 -31.79 32.62
CA LEU A 90 -8.23 -30.49 32.48
C LEU A 90 -9.29 -29.43 32.12
N ARG A 91 -9.27 -28.25 32.76
CA ARG A 91 -10.23 -27.16 32.53
C ARG A 91 -9.67 -26.11 31.56
N TRP A 92 -10.44 -25.73 30.54
CA TRP A 92 -10.15 -24.71 29.52
C TRP A 92 -11.42 -23.99 29.09
#